data_AF-A0A962T043-F1
#
_entry.id   AF-A0A962T043-F1
#
_cell.length_a   1.000
_cell.length_b   1.000
_cell.length_c   1.000
_cell.angle_alpha   90.00
_cell.angle_beta   90.00
_cell.angle_gamma   90.00
#
_symmetry.space_group_name_H-M   'P 1'
#
loop_
_entity.id
_entity.type
_entity.pdbx_description
1 polymer ?
#
loop_
_entity_poly.entity_id
_entity_poly.type
_entity_poly.pdbx_seq_one_letter_code
_entity_poly.pdbx_strand_id
1 'polypeptide(L)'
;TGNTDSTLGFVTQGLTYDATNQSAVTNSGGYLLAGATAGVAAAASSTVTVGGEVKFESGRSFSVSASGANVLGSATGAAATTSGIGVSQLNTVADISISSQIGANDAISVVDNALAFINDLRAEFGAIQNRLSSTINNLQTTAENVSDARSRIQDADFAKETADLSRAQILQQAGTAMLAQANQSQQVVMQLLQQ
;
A
#
# COMPACT_ATOMS: atom_id res chain seq x y z
N THR A 1 -3.04 9.36 -15.82
CA THR A 1 -3.07 8.81 -17.20
C THR A 1 -2.76 7.33 -17.08
N GLY A 2 -3.69 6.40 -16.95
CA GLY A 2 -5.03 6.31 -17.52
C GLY A 2 -5.08 5.01 -18.33
N ASN A 3 -6.12 4.19 -18.06
CA ASN A 3 -6.51 2.93 -18.72
C ASN A 3 -5.87 1.65 -18.12
N THR A 4 -6.51 0.77 -17.32
CA THR A 4 -7.86 0.12 -17.32
C THR A 4 -8.20 -0.73 -18.54
N ASP A 5 -7.31 -1.63 -18.93
CA ASP A 5 -7.70 -2.77 -19.77
C ASP A 5 -7.31 -4.09 -19.10
N SER A 6 -8.23 -4.57 -18.25
CA SER A 6 -8.28 -5.97 -17.80
C SER A 6 -9.42 -6.62 -18.58
N THR A 7 -9.18 -6.86 -19.87
CA THR A 7 -10.03 -7.74 -20.67
C THR A 7 -9.92 -9.16 -20.12
N LEU A 8 -10.91 -9.54 -19.31
CA LEU A 8 -11.07 -10.90 -18.79
C LEU A 8 -11.21 -11.86 -19.99
N GLY A 9 -10.22 -12.73 -20.19
CA GLY A 9 -10.23 -13.77 -21.21
C GLY A 9 -11.17 -14.92 -20.83
N PHE A 10 -12.06 -15.32 -21.74
CA PHE A 10 -12.95 -16.46 -21.57
C PHE A 10 -12.26 -17.75 -22.04
N VAL A 11 -12.13 -18.74 -21.16
CA VAL A 11 -11.73 -20.11 -21.53
C VAL A 11 -13.00 -20.95 -21.70
N THR A 12 -13.25 -21.45 -22.91
CA THR A 12 -14.34 -22.38 -23.20
C THR A 12 -13.78 -23.81 -23.26
N GLN A 13 -14.01 -24.60 -22.21
CA GLN A 13 -13.70 -26.04 -22.19
C GLN A 13 -14.67 -26.78 -23.12
N GLY A 14 -14.12 -27.67 -23.95
CA GLY A 14 -14.74 -28.18 -25.17
C GLY A 14 -15.97 -29.07 -25.03
N LEU A 15 -16.76 -29.12 -26.10
CA LEU A 15 -17.68 -30.19 -26.46
C LEU A 15 -17.78 -30.28 -28.00
N THR A 16 -17.66 -31.49 -28.53
CA THR A 16 -17.68 -31.84 -29.96
C THR A 16 -19.10 -31.67 -30.53
N TYR A 17 -19.22 -31.03 -31.70
CA TYR A 17 -20.48 -30.70 -32.38
C TYR A 17 -20.88 -31.84 -33.34
N ASP A 18 -22.11 -32.39 -33.25
CA ASP A 18 -22.69 -33.34 -34.22
C ASP A 18 -23.68 -32.59 -35.14
N ALA A 19 -23.49 -32.71 -36.45
CA ALA A 19 -23.97 -31.80 -37.49
C ALA A 19 -25.27 -32.27 -38.20
N THR A 20 -26.05 -33.17 -37.61
CA THR A 20 -27.18 -33.82 -38.33
C THR A 20 -28.52 -33.09 -38.30
N ASN A 21 -28.65 -31.92 -37.64
CA ASN A 21 -29.90 -31.14 -37.67
C ASN A 21 -29.65 -29.64 -37.87
N GLN A 22 -29.27 -29.29 -39.10
CA GLN A 22 -28.92 -27.93 -39.53
C GLN A 22 -30.16 -27.19 -40.06
N SER A 23 -30.94 -26.57 -39.18
CA SER A 23 -31.72 -25.38 -39.57
C SER A 23 -30.92 -24.16 -39.19
N ALA A 24 -30.49 -23.42 -40.22
CA ALA A 24 -29.58 -22.27 -40.13
C ALA A 24 -29.95 -21.29 -39.00
N VAL A 25 -29.17 -21.30 -37.92
CA VAL A 25 -29.14 -20.20 -36.95
C VAL A 25 -28.35 -19.08 -37.60
N THR A 26 -29.02 -18.24 -38.40
CA THR A 26 -28.40 -17.03 -38.94
C THR A 26 -28.25 -16.03 -37.80
N ASN A 27 -27.05 -15.97 -37.25
CA ASN A 27 -26.68 -15.03 -36.20
C ASN A 27 -26.67 -13.60 -36.76
N SER A 28 -27.67 -12.80 -36.41
CA SER A 28 -27.66 -11.37 -36.69
C SER A 28 -26.95 -10.61 -35.57
N GLY A 29 -25.61 -10.78 -35.49
CA GLY A 29 -24.71 -9.88 -34.77
C GLY A 29 -24.53 -10.07 -33.26
N GLY A 30 -24.78 -11.27 -32.70
CA GLY A 30 -24.62 -11.55 -31.26
C GLY A 30 -23.58 -12.64 -30.94
N TYR A 31 -22.86 -12.53 -29.82
CA TYR A 31 -21.97 -13.60 -29.35
C TYR A 31 -22.80 -14.73 -28.72
N LEU A 32 -22.68 -15.97 -29.22
CA LEU A 32 -23.39 -17.14 -28.65
C LEU A 32 -22.57 -17.73 -27.50
N LEU A 33 -23.19 -17.91 -26.34
CA LEU A 33 -22.59 -18.57 -25.18
C LEU A 33 -22.55 -20.10 -25.44
N ALA A 34 -21.38 -20.72 -25.27
CA ALA A 34 -21.19 -22.15 -25.54
C ALA A 34 -22.13 -23.01 -24.68
N GLY A 35 -22.90 -23.92 -25.31
CA GLY A 35 -23.83 -24.85 -24.65
C GLY A 35 -25.33 -24.52 -24.78
N ALA A 36 -25.68 -23.39 -25.39
CA ALA A 36 -27.05 -22.99 -25.70
C ALA A 36 -27.68 -23.88 -26.80
N THR A 37 -28.48 -24.89 -26.45
CA THR A 37 -29.21 -25.71 -27.43
C THR A 37 -30.65 -25.20 -27.59
N ALA A 38 -30.95 -24.64 -28.75
CA ALA A 38 -32.29 -24.19 -29.14
C ALA A 38 -33.03 -25.33 -29.87
N GLY A 39 -34.05 -25.92 -29.24
CA GLY A 39 -34.96 -26.83 -29.94
C GLY A 39 -35.91 -26.04 -30.84
N VAL A 40 -35.81 -26.23 -32.15
CA VAL A 40 -36.61 -25.51 -33.16
C VAL A 40 -37.77 -26.40 -33.62
N ALA A 41 -39.01 -26.02 -33.32
CA ALA A 41 -40.17 -26.55 -34.05
C ALA A 41 -40.34 -25.72 -35.34
N ALA A 42 -40.44 -26.39 -36.48
CA ALA A 42 -40.50 -25.76 -37.80
C ALA A 42 -41.78 -24.92 -37.99
N ALA A 43 -41.69 -23.62 -37.70
CA ALA A 43 -42.68 -22.62 -38.11
C ALA A 43 -41.93 -21.41 -38.71
N ALA A 44 -42.44 -20.90 -39.83
CA ALA A 44 -41.84 -19.77 -40.53
C ALA A 44 -41.81 -18.53 -39.63
N SER A 45 -40.60 -18.01 -39.38
CA SER A 45 -40.29 -16.83 -38.54
C SER A 45 -40.52 -16.97 -37.02
N SER A 46 -39.99 -18.03 -36.39
CA SER A 46 -39.80 -18.06 -34.94
C SER A 46 -38.41 -17.54 -34.53
N THR A 47 -38.37 -16.48 -33.72
CA THR A 47 -37.15 -16.04 -33.02
C THR A 47 -36.94 -16.91 -31.78
N VAL A 48 -35.80 -17.63 -31.72
CA VAL A 48 -35.42 -18.38 -30.52
C VAL A 48 -34.41 -17.55 -29.72
N THR A 49 -34.82 -17.10 -28.54
CA THR A 49 -33.93 -16.43 -27.59
C THR A 49 -33.36 -17.47 -26.64
N VAL A 50 -32.04 -17.66 -26.66
CA VAL A 50 -31.37 -18.42 -25.60
C VAL A 50 -30.85 -17.44 -24.55
N GLY A 51 -31.40 -17.54 -23.34
CA GLY A 51 -30.98 -16.73 -22.20
C GLY A 51 -29.78 -17.34 -21.48
N GLY A 52 -28.87 -16.48 -21.04
CA GLY A 52 -27.82 -16.78 -20.06
C GLY A 52 -27.71 -15.62 -19.07
N GLU A 53 -27.26 -15.91 -17.85
CA GLU A 53 -27.02 -14.88 -16.82
C GLU A 53 -25.54 -14.51 -16.78
N VAL A 54 -25.25 -13.21 -16.73
CA VAL A 54 -23.90 -12.67 -16.50
C VAL A 54 -23.96 -11.84 -15.22
N LYS A 55 -23.24 -12.30 -14.19
CA LYS A 55 -23.18 -11.63 -12.88
C LYS A 55 -21.91 -10.80 -12.78
N PHE A 56 -22.06 -9.54 -12.35
CA PHE A 56 -20.95 -8.62 -12.12
C PHE A 56 -20.82 -8.36 -10.62
N GLU A 57 -19.64 -8.63 -10.05
CA GLU A 57 -19.37 -8.48 -8.62
C GLU A 57 -18.10 -7.65 -8.40
N SER A 58 -18.12 -6.77 -7.41
CA SER A 58 -16.99 -5.93 -7.02
C SER A 58 -17.19 -5.41 -5.60
N GLY A 59 -16.11 -5.33 -4.81
CA GLY A 59 -16.11 -4.69 -3.49
C GLY A 59 -16.15 -3.15 -3.53
N ARG A 60 -16.20 -2.54 -4.72
CA ARG A 60 -16.26 -1.09 -4.95
C ARG A 60 -17.31 -0.75 -5.99
N SER A 61 -17.77 0.51 -6.02
CA SER A 61 -18.70 0.97 -7.05
C SER A 61 -18.11 0.82 -8.45
N PHE A 62 -18.90 0.25 -9.37
CA PHE A 62 -18.57 0.12 -10.77
C PHE A 62 -19.78 0.54 -11.62
N SER A 63 -19.56 0.94 -12.86
CA SER A 63 -20.62 1.18 -13.82
C SER A 63 -20.46 0.24 -15.01
N VAL A 64 -21.58 -0.28 -15.50
CA VAL A 64 -21.63 -1.04 -16.74
C VAL A 64 -22.30 -0.16 -17.77
N SER A 65 -21.63 0.06 -18.90
CA SER A 65 -22.19 0.76 -20.06
C SER A 65 -22.21 -0.21 -21.24
N ALA A 66 -23.33 -0.24 -21.96
CA ALA A 66 -23.47 -1.03 -23.17
C ALA A 66 -23.83 -0.11 -24.34
N SER A 67 -23.20 -0.32 -25.49
CA SER A 67 -23.54 0.34 -26.75
C SER A 67 -24.37 -0.60 -27.62
N GLY A 68 -25.65 -0.27 -27.84
CA GLY A 68 -26.55 -1.04 -28.71
C GLY A 68 -28.00 -1.09 -28.18
N ALA A 69 -28.97 -1.35 -29.06
CA ALA A 69 -30.41 -1.37 -28.73
C ALA A 69 -30.85 -2.59 -27.88
N ASN A 70 -29.95 -3.56 -27.65
CA ASN A 70 -30.23 -4.79 -26.93
C ASN A 70 -29.38 -4.84 -25.64
N VAL A 71 -29.68 -3.91 -24.72
CA VAL A 71 -28.91 -3.76 -23.47
C VAL A 71 -29.38 -4.76 -22.40
N LEU A 72 -28.46 -5.18 -21.54
CA LEU A 72 -28.68 -5.95 -20.31
C LEU A 72 -29.95 -5.44 -19.58
N GLY A 73 -31.00 -6.25 -19.55
CA GLY A 73 -32.29 -5.92 -18.92
C GLY A 73 -33.44 -5.62 -19.89
N SER A 74 -33.21 -5.53 -21.21
CA SER A 74 -34.29 -5.48 -22.20
C SER A 74 -34.81 -6.89 -22.50
N ALA A 75 -35.71 -7.40 -21.66
CA ALA A 75 -36.60 -8.46 -22.10
C ALA A 75 -37.59 -7.81 -23.08
N THR A 76 -37.52 -8.18 -24.36
CA THR A 76 -38.48 -7.82 -25.43
C THR A 76 -38.45 -6.37 -25.93
N GLY A 77 -37.38 -5.94 -26.61
CA GLY A 77 -37.43 -4.84 -27.61
C GLY A 77 -37.90 -3.45 -27.12
N ALA A 78 -38.16 -3.28 -25.84
CA ALA A 78 -38.45 -2.01 -25.20
C ALA A 78 -37.13 -1.36 -24.81
N ALA A 79 -36.99 -0.07 -25.12
CA ALA A 79 -35.85 0.74 -24.68
C ALA A 79 -35.68 0.56 -23.18
N ALA A 80 -34.58 -0.08 -22.78
CA ALA A 80 -34.23 -0.24 -21.38
C ALA A 80 -34.21 1.16 -20.76
N THR A 81 -35.10 1.41 -19.81
CA THR A 81 -35.02 2.62 -19.00
C THR A 81 -33.66 2.59 -18.31
N THR A 82 -32.92 3.67 -18.43
CA THR A 82 -31.55 3.86 -17.91
C THR A 82 -31.43 3.65 -16.39
N SER A 83 -32.55 3.42 -15.67
CA SER A 83 -32.57 3.00 -14.27
C SER A 83 -32.07 1.58 -14.00
N GLY A 84 -32.02 0.68 -15.00
CA GLY A 84 -31.51 -0.69 -14.83
C GLY A 84 -30.05 -0.89 -15.26
N ILE A 85 -29.51 0.06 -16.02
CA ILE A 85 -28.14 0.03 -16.58
C ILE A 85 -27.43 1.25 -16.03
N GLY A 86 -27.26 1.27 -14.71
CA GLY A 86 -26.80 2.44 -14.01
C GLY A 86 -26.27 2.03 -12.67
N VAL A 87 -24.96 2.18 -12.51
CA VAL A 87 -24.16 2.19 -11.28
C VAL A 87 -24.47 1.03 -10.31
N SER A 88 -23.47 0.19 -10.07
CA SER A 88 -23.52 -0.86 -9.05
C SER A 88 -24.06 -0.33 -7.72
N GLN A 89 -25.09 -1.00 -7.21
CA GLN A 89 -25.54 -0.81 -5.84
C GLN A 89 -24.63 -1.59 -4.90
N LEU A 90 -24.16 -0.94 -3.84
CA LEU A 90 -23.29 -1.59 -2.86
C LEU A 90 -24.18 -2.26 -1.81
N ASN A 91 -24.09 -3.59 -1.69
CA ASN A 91 -24.76 -4.31 -0.62
C ASN A 91 -23.84 -4.35 0.60
N THR A 92 -24.34 -3.95 1.78
CA THR A 92 -23.54 -3.97 3.01
C THR A 92 -23.64 -5.34 3.67
N VAL A 93 -22.66 -5.71 4.50
CA VAL A 93 -22.70 -6.98 5.25
C VAL A 93 -23.96 -7.08 6.13
N ALA A 94 -24.52 -5.95 6.56
CA ALA A 94 -25.72 -5.90 7.40
C ALA A 94 -27.02 -6.22 6.64
N ASP A 95 -27.04 -6.05 5.32
CA ASP A 95 -28.25 -6.15 4.49
C ASP A 95 -28.35 -7.52 3.76
N ILE A 96 -27.40 -8.42 4.02
CA ILE A 96 -27.33 -9.74 3.38
C ILE A 96 -28.35 -10.71 4.01
N SER A 97 -29.08 -11.43 3.17
CA SER A 97 -29.97 -12.52 3.58
C SER A 97 -29.51 -13.88 3.04
N ILE A 98 -29.41 -14.88 3.92
CA ILE A 98 -28.99 -16.26 3.61
C ILE A 98 -30.22 -17.18 3.46
N SER A 99 -31.44 -16.64 3.49
CA SER A 99 -32.68 -17.45 3.46
C SER A 99 -32.96 -18.15 2.12
N SER A 100 -32.22 -17.80 1.06
CA SER A 100 -32.32 -18.42 -0.27
C SER A 100 -30.95 -18.83 -0.80
N GLN A 101 -30.93 -19.81 -1.71
CA GLN A 101 -29.69 -20.28 -2.34
C GLN A 101 -28.94 -19.14 -3.07
N ILE A 102 -29.68 -18.22 -3.70
CA ILE A 102 -29.11 -17.06 -4.40
C ILE A 102 -28.52 -16.07 -3.39
N GLY A 103 -29.29 -15.70 -2.37
CA GLY A 103 -28.82 -14.79 -1.31
C GLY A 103 -27.64 -15.33 -0.53
N ALA A 104 -27.54 -16.66 -0.34
CA ALA A 104 -26.39 -17.31 0.28
C ALA A 104 -25.11 -17.22 -0.57
N ASN A 105 -25.22 -17.30 -1.91
CA ASN A 105 -24.06 -17.11 -2.79
C ASN A 105 -23.64 -15.63 -2.83
N ASP A 106 -24.59 -14.71 -2.89
CA ASP A 106 -24.32 -13.27 -2.82
C ASP A 106 -23.67 -12.89 -1.48
N ALA A 107 -24.10 -13.53 -0.38
CA ALA A 107 -23.52 -13.36 0.94
C ALA A 107 -22.03 -13.66 0.97
N ILE A 108 -21.63 -14.79 0.37
CA ILE A 108 -20.24 -15.23 0.30
C ILE A 108 -19.41 -14.19 -0.46
N SER A 109 -19.88 -13.74 -1.63
CA SER A 109 -19.18 -12.73 -2.41
C SER A 109 -18.98 -11.41 -1.66
N VAL A 110 -20.00 -10.93 -0.93
CA VAL A 110 -19.86 -9.68 -0.14
C VAL A 110 -18.90 -9.87 1.02
N VAL A 111 -18.95 -11.01 1.71
CA VAL A 111 -18.03 -11.32 2.81
C VAL A 111 -16.59 -11.46 2.32
N ASP A 112 -16.36 -12.12 1.18
CA ASP A 112 -15.03 -12.26 0.58
C ASP A 112 -14.42 -10.90 0.24
N ASN A 113 -15.22 -9.99 -0.33
CA ASN A 113 -14.78 -8.62 -0.58
C ASN A 113 -14.48 -7.85 0.72
N ALA A 114 -15.30 -8.03 1.76
CA ALA A 114 -15.05 -7.41 3.07
C ALA A 114 -13.78 -7.96 3.74
N LEU A 115 -13.52 -9.27 3.63
CA LEU A 115 -12.31 -9.91 4.13
C LEU A 115 -11.08 -9.45 3.35
N ALA A 116 -11.15 -9.32 2.03
CA ALA A 116 -10.08 -8.76 1.22
C ALA A 116 -9.72 -7.35 1.69
N PHE A 117 -10.71 -6.49 1.91
CA PHE A 117 -10.50 -5.15 2.44
C PHE A 117 -9.83 -5.13 3.82
N ILE A 118 -10.25 -6.01 4.74
CA ILE A 118 -9.61 -6.14 6.06
C ILE A 118 -8.16 -6.62 5.93
N ASN A 119 -7.89 -7.55 5.03
CA ASN A 119 -6.55 -8.06 4.79
C ASN A 119 -5.63 -6.97 4.21
N ASP A 120 -6.14 -6.13 3.31
CA ASP A 120 -5.40 -4.97 2.79
C ASP A 120 -5.03 -4.00 3.92
N LEU A 121 -5.97 -3.67 4.81
CA LEU A 121 -5.70 -2.84 5.99
C LEU A 121 -4.65 -3.47 6.91
N ARG A 122 -4.74 -4.79 7.16
CA ARG A 122 -3.73 -5.51 7.96
C ARG A 122 -2.35 -5.48 7.31
N ALA A 123 -2.28 -5.61 6.00
CA ALA A 123 -1.03 -5.51 5.24
C ALA A 123 -0.44 -4.10 5.35
N GLU A 124 -1.26 -3.06 5.24
CA GLU A 124 -0.83 -1.66 5.43
C GLU A 124 -0.30 -1.43 6.85
N PHE A 125 -1.01 -1.90 7.88
CA PHE A 125 -0.52 -1.81 9.25
C PHE A 125 0.78 -2.58 9.46
N GLY A 126 0.95 -3.75 8.85
CA GLY A 126 2.20 -4.50 8.87
C GLY A 126 3.35 -3.73 8.22
N ALA A 127 3.11 -3.08 7.08
CA ALA A 127 4.09 -2.23 6.42
C ALA A 127 4.48 -1.02 7.30
N ILE A 128 3.50 -0.37 7.95
CA ILE A 128 3.75 0.73 8.89
C ILE A 128 4.58 0.25 10.09
N GLN A 129 4.28 -0.92 10.65
CA GLN A 129 5.06 -1.50 11.75
C GLN A 129 6.52 -1.76 11.34
N ASN A 130 6.76 -2.32 10.15
CA ASN A 130 8.11 -2.51 9.62
C ASN A 130 8.86 -1.19 9.46
N ARG A 131 8.18 -0.15 8.95
CA ARG A 131 8.77 1.18 8.82
C ARG A 131 9.06 1.80 10.18
N LEU A 132 8.17 1.65 11.16
CA LEU A 132 8.36 2.14 12.53
C LEU A 132 9.57 1.45 13.18
N SER A 133 9.67 0.13 13.09
CA SER A 133 10.79 -0.64 13.63
C SER A 133 12.12 -0.23 13.00
N SER A 134 12.16 -0.08 11.67
CA SER A 134 13.36 0.38 10.95
C SER A 134 13.77 1.80 11.36
N THR A 135 12.78 2.69 11.54
CA THR A 135 13.02 4.07 12.00
C THR A 135 13.55 4.10 13.42
N ILE A 136 12.99 3.29 14.32
CA ILE A 136 13.45 3.16 15.72
C ILE A 136 14.89 2.70 15.75
N ASN A 137 15.24 1.63 15.02
CA ASN A 137 16.60 1.10 14.99
C ASN A 137 17.60 2.15 14.47
N ASN A 138 17.24 2.87 13.41
CA ASN A 138 18.08 3.96 12.89
C ASN A 138 18.26 5.10 13.91
N LEU A 139 17.17 5.52 14.57
CA LEU A 139 17.22 6.55 15.61
C LEU A 139 18.05 6.12 16.82
N GLN A 140 17.98 4.86 17.23
CA GLN A 140 18.80 4.31 18.32
C GLN A 140 20.28 4.37 17.96
N THR A 141 20.68 3.88 16.78
CA THR A 141 22.07 3.96 16.32
C THR A 141 22.54 5.41 16.21
N THR A 142 21.69 6.31 15.73
CA THR A 142 22.02 7.75 15.66
C THR A 142 22.19 8.34 17.06
N ALA A 143 21.32 8.00 18.01
CA ALA A 143 21.42 8.47 19.39
C ALA A 143 22.69 7.95 20.09
N GLU A 144 23.07 6.69 19.87
CA GLU A 144 24.34 6.12 20.34
C GLU A 144 25.54 6.88 19.76
N ASN A 145 25.59 7.06 18.44
CA ASN A 145 26.67 7.79 17.77
C ASN A 145 26.80 9.24 18.28
N VAL A 146 25.67 9.92 18.51
CA VAL A 146 25.66 11.29 19.05
C VAL A 146 26.10 11.31 20.51
N SER A 147 25.69 10.33 21.32
CA SER A 147 26.13 10.18 22.70
C SER A 147 27.65 9.98 22.79
N ASP A 148 28.19 9.08 21.96
CA ASP A 148 29.63 8.79 21.89
C ASP A 148 30.44 10.00 21.42
N ALA A 149 29.97 10.70 20.37
CA ALA A 149 30.59 11.93 19.90
C ALA A 149 30.59 13.01 20.99
N ARG A 150 29.48 13.15 21.73
CA ARG A 150 29.37 14.10 22.84
C ARG A 150 30.28 13.72 24.01
N SER A 151 30.44 12.44 24.33
CA SER A 151 31.38 11.97 25.36
C SER A 151 32.82 12.34 24.97
N ARG A 152 33.22 12.07 23.72
CA ARG A 152 34.57 12.42 23.23
C ARG A 152 34.86 13.92 23.27
N ILE A 153 33.88 14.76 22.92
CA ILE A 153 34.03 16.21 23.01
C ILE A 153 34.20 16.63 24.48
N GLN A 154 33.34 16.14 25.37
CA GLN A 154 33.44 16.46 26.80
C GLN A 154 34.78 16.00 27.40
N ASP A 155 35.22 14.78 27.12
CA ASP A 155 36.49 14.26 27.61
C ASP A 155 37.69 15.07 27.10
N ALA A 156 37.66 15.48 25.82
CA ALA A 156 38.70 16.34 25.24
C ALA A 156 38.72 17.74 25.87
N ASP A 157 37.56 18.33 26.13
CA ASP A 157 37.43 19.64 26.78
C ASP A 157 37.91 19.57 28.24
N PHE A 158 37.56 18.51 28.99
CA PHE A 158 38.07 18.29 30.34
C PHE A 158 39.58 18.09 30.37
N ALA A 159 40.14 17.33 29.42
CA ALA A 159 41.57 17.13 29.30
C ALA A 159 42.30 18.47 29.03
N LYS A 160 41.72 19.33 28.18
CA LYS A 160 42.27 20.66 27.88
C LYS A 160 42.23 21.59 29.10
N GLU A 161 41.09 21.70 29.78
CA GLU A 161 40.94 22.52 30.99
C GLU A 161 41.91 22.06 32.09
N THR A 162 42.03 20.75 32.29
CA THR A 162 42.95 20.18 33.29
C THR A 162 44.42 20.49 32.93
N ALA A 163 44.78 20.43 31.65
CA ALA A 163 46.12 20.79 31.19
C ALA A 163 46.42 22.28 31.36
N ASP A 164 45.44 23.14 31.08
CA ASP A 164 45.57 24.59 31.23
C ASP A 164 45.63 24.99 32.72
N LEU A 165 44.83 24.37 33.59
CA LEU A 165 44.91 24.51 35.04
C LEU A 165 46.28 24.07 35.57
N SER A 166 46.78 22.91 35.14
CA SER A 166 48.09 22.39 35.53
C SER A 166 49.22 23.33 35.07
N ARG A 167 49.13 23.84 33.83
CA ARG A 167 50.07 24.84 33.31
C ARG A 167 50.05 26.12 34.15
N ALA A 168 48.87 26.62 34.50
CA ALA A 168 48.72 27.81 35.33
C ALA A 168 49.34 27.61 36.72
N GLN A 169 49.13 26.45 37.36
CA GLN A 169 49.72 26.10 38.64
C GLN A 169 51.26 26.00 38.57
N ILE A 170 51.80 25.38 37.52
CA ILE A 170 53.25 25.29 37.30
C ILE A 170 53.84 26.70 37.08
N LEU A 171 53.17 27.56 36.31
CA LEU A 171 53.61 28.95 36.10
C LEU A 171 53.56 29.77 37.39
N GLN A 172 52.57 29.56 38.25
CA GLN A 172 52.51 30.22 39.55
C GLN A 172 53.66 29.77 40.47
N GLN A 173 53.94 28.47 40.55
CA GLN A 173 55.07 27.94 41.33
C GLN A 173 56.43 28.34 40.76
N ALA A 174 56.59 28.35 39.43
CA ALA A 174 57.79 28.82 38.77
C ALA A 174 57.98 30.33 38.95
N GLY A 175 56.90 31.12 38.89
CA GLY A 175 56.93 32.56 39.12
C GLY A 175 57.40 32.92 40.53
N THR A 176 56.92 32.21 41.56
CA THR A 176 57.37 32.43 42.95
C THR A 176 58.82 31.98 43.16
N ALA A 177 59.22 30.83 42.59
CA ALA A 177 60.61 30.37 42.65
C ALA A 177 61.57 31.29 41.89
N MET A 178 61.19 31.79 40.71
CA MET A 178 61.96 32.75 39.93
C MET A 178 62.09 34.10 40.63
N LEU A 179 61.02 34.59 41.27
CA LEU A 179 61.09 35.80 42.10
C LEU A 179 62.01 35.60 43.31
N ALA A 180 61.94 34.45 43.98
CA ALA A 180 62.83 34.13 45.09
C ALA A 180 64.31 34.07 44.63
N GLN A 181 64.58 33.44 43.48
CA GLN A 181 65.92 33.35 42.90
C GLN A 181 66.45 34.72 42.46
N ALA A 182 65.60 35.55 41.83
CA ALA A 182 65.95 36.91 41.43
C ALA A 182 66.31 37.76 42.66
N ASN A 183 65.49 37.71 43.72
CA ASN A 183 65.75 38.43 44.97
C ASN A 183 67.06 37.97 45.64
N GLN A 184 67.34 36.67 45.67
CA GLN A 184 68.62 36.15 46.20
C GLN A 184 69.81 36.62 45.36
N SER A 185 69.71 36.57 44.03
CA SER A 185 70.80 37.04 43.15
C SER A 185 71.08 38.53 43.31
N GLN A 186 70.04 39.36 43.50
CA GLN A 186 70.19 40.80 43.77
C GLN A 186 70.93 41.07 45.09
N GLN A 187 70.65 40.29 46.14
CA GLN A 187 71.32 40.43 47.43
C GLN A 187 72.81 40.07 47.36
N VAL A 188 73.17 39.04 46.59
CA VAL A 188 74.58 38.66 46.36
C VAL A 188 75.34 39.76 45.61
N VAL A 189 74.72 40.42 44.63
CA VAL A 189 75.32 41.54 43.90
C VAL A 189 75.54 42.75 44.82
N MET A 190 74.61 43.04 45.72
CA MET A 190 74.77 44.11 46.71
C MET A 190 75.89 43.81 47.74
N GLN A 191 76.18 42.55 48.02
CA GLN A 191 77.35 42.17 48.83
C GLN A 191 78.67 42.39 48.08
N LEU A 192 78.68 42.24 46.74
CA LEU A 192 79.85 42.48 45.89
C LEU A 192 80.11 43.97 45.64
N LEU A 193 79.10 44.85 45.72
CA LEU A 193 79.25 46.31 45.56
C LEU A 193 79.70 47.02 46.86
N GLN A 194 79.63 46.35 48.01
CA GLN A 194 80.07 46.88 49.31
C GLN A 194 81.49 46.42 49.71
N GLN A 195 82.15 45.66 48.84
CA GLN A 195 83.54 45.21 48.96
C GLN A 195 84.39 45.94 47.92
#